data_AF-A0A158R0E6-F1
#
_entry.id   AF-A0A158R0E6-F1
#
_cell.length_a   1.000
_cell.length_b   1.000
_cell.length_c   1.000
_cell.angle_alpha   90.00
_cell.angle_beta   90.00
_cell.angle_gamma   90.00
#
_symmetry.space_group_name_H-M   'P 1'
#
loop_
_entity.id
_entity.type
_entity.pdbx_description
1 polymer ?
#
loop_
_entity_poly.entity_id
_entity_poly.type
_entity_poly.pdbx_seq_one_letter_code
_entity_poly.pdbx_strand_id
1 'polypeptide(L)'
;MRKDLLIILQLGFGFFTVFSAFNSQGFIEISVLRSLSQHDPASGITSNSGYYSLAIIYFVFTICNLLTPPIISVLGSKWAQVLGAICYTSFMIQFLFINAWRLYLFSAVLGFGAAVIWTANGVYLVQFSRLGKMARNSGILWAMLQSSLVAGAIFLLIVLSYGDLFSSYRFIYGAFAVASSFGVVILALLPASPSFTCLRNDASFLGGLSFGVFPHSNRLNRSQIVILGMILHVTAFFLCFLNLPMEAPLHKTSAVGYIEPSVFVAIVTAYFLGLADSCWNTQIYTLIGARYKDESSCAFALFKFFQSLSACASFYYSSVLLLHWQLLFLCLGAASAAICFFFAANDAEQREEVE
;
A
#
# COMPACT_ATOMS: atom_id res chain seq x y z
N MET A 1 24.69 -14.02 4.81
CA MET A 1 23.68 -13.24 4.06
C MET A 1 24.22 -11.82 3.86
N ARG A 2 24.14 -11.24 2.65
CA ARG A 2 24.69 -9.89 2.39
C ARG A 2 23.97 -8.86 3.28
N LYS A 3 24.72 -7.94 3.91
CA LYS A 3 24.19 -6.93 4.85
C LYS A 3 23.03 -6.12 4.26
N ASP A 4 23.09 -5.80 2.96
CA ASP A 4 22.03 -5.03 2.28
C ASP A 4 20.70 -5.78 2.24
N LEU A 5 20.70 -7.10 2.03
CA LEU A 5 19.48 -7.90 2.02
C LEU A 5 18.85 -7.96 3.42
N LEU A 6 19.67 -8.06 4.47
CA LEU A 6 19.20 -8.01 5.86
C LEU A 6 18.47 -6.70 6.16
N ILE A 7 18.99 -5.57 5.67
CA ILE A 7 18.37 -4.25 5.85
C ILE A 7 17.00 -4.22 5.14
N ILE A 8 16.90 -4.76 3.93
CA ILE A 8 15.62 -4.81 3.20
C ILE A 8 14.61 -5.74 3.87
N LEU A 9 15.07 -6.87 4.41
CA LEU A 9 14.19 -7.78 5.18
C LEU A 9 13.72 -7.13 6.48
N GLN A 10 14.58 -6.40 7.18
CA GLN A 10 14.20 -5.63 8.36
C GLN A 10 13.20 -4.52 8.02
N LEU A 11 13.45 -3.79 6.92
CA LEU A 11 12.53 -2.77 6.41
C LEU A 11 11.16 -3.39 6.10
N GLY A 12 11.14 -4.48 5.35
CA GLY A 12 9.92 -5.20 5.00
C GLY A 12 9.19 -5.74 6.23
N PHE A 13 9.92 -6.20 7.25
CA PHE A 13 9.32 -6.67 8.50
C PHE A 13 8.72 -5.52 9.32
N GLY A 14 9.38 -4.37 9.40
CA GLY A 14 8.81 -3.16 10.03
C GLY A 14 7.52 -2.72 9.36
N PHE A 15 7.49 -2.69 8.02
CA PHE A 15 6.29 -2.40 7.25
C PHE A 15 5.20 -3.46 7.47
N PHE A 16 5.56 -4.74 7.43
CA PHE A 16 4.63 -5.85 7.70
C PHE A 16 3.89 -5.63 9.02
N THR A 17 4.60 -5.30 10.11
CA THR A 17 3.95 -5.15 11.42
C THR A 17 3.07 -3.90 11.50
N VAL A 18 3.54 -2.75 11.00
CA VAL A 18 2.74 -1.50 10.99
C VAL A 18 1.48 -1.66 10.13
N PHE A 19 1.63 -2.20 8.92
CA PHE A 19 0.54 -2.31 7.95
C PHE A 19 -0.36 -3.52 8.19
N SER A 20 0.07 -4.54 8.93
CA SER A 20 -0.85 -5.57 9.42
C SER A 20 -1.90 -4.96 10.34
N ALA A 21 -1.48 -4.11 11.28
CA ALA A 21 -2.40 -3.36 12.15
C ALA A 21 -3.27 -2.37 11.36
N PHE A 22 -2.65 -1.58 10.48
CA PHE A 22 -3.39 -0.62 9.66
C PHE A 22 -4.40 -1.31 8.75
N ASN A 23 -3.99 -2.16 7.82
CA ASN A 23 -4.93 -2.75 6.89
C ASN A 23 -6.06 -3.54 7.57
N SER A 24 -5.79 -4.17 8.72
CA SER A 24 -6.82 -4.83 9.52
C SER A 24 -7.84 -3.85 10.09
N GLN A 25 -7.42 -2.69 10.60
CA GLN A 25 -8.39 -1.70 11.06
C GLN A 25 -9.33 -1.27 9.93
N GLY A 26 -8.85 -1.28 8.68
CA GLY A 26 -9.60 -0.73 7.54
C GLY A 26 -10.84 -1.58 7.25
N PHE A 27 -10.76 -2.88 7.56
CA PHE A 27 -11.90 -3.80 7.45
C PHE A 27 -12.96 -3.57 8.52
N ILE A 28 -12.58 -3.09 9.70
CA ILE A 28 -13.49 -3.00 10.85
C ILE A 28 -13.87 -1.57 11.24
N GLU A 29 -13.14 -0.54 10.80
CA GLU A 29 -13.30 0.85 11.25
C GLU A 29 -14.74 1.35 11.14
N ILE A 30 -15.34 1.25 9.95
CA ILE A 30 -16.72 1.72 9.70
C ILE A 30 -17.71 0.95 10.59
N SER A 31 -17.51 -0.36 10.73
CA SER A 31 -18.37 -1.22 11.54
C SER A 31 -18.27 -0.89 13.03
N VAL A 32 -17.06 -0.65 13.54
CA VAL A 32 -16.79 -0.22 14.92
C VAL A 32 -17.44 1.14 15.19
N LEU A 33 -17.22 2.12 14.31
CA LEU A 33 -17.75 3.48 14.47
C LEU A 33 -19.28 3.51 14.41
N ARG A 34 -19.90 2.71 13.52
CA ARG A 34 -21.35 2.58 13.45
C ARG A 34 -21.94 1.89 14.66
N SER A 35 -21.25 0.91 15.24
CA SER A 35 -21.69 0.27 16.48
C SER A 35 -21.59 1.23 17.67
N LEU A 36 -20.53 2.05 17.72
CA LEU A 36 -20.35 3.09 18.73
C LEU A 36 -21.39 4.21 18.64
N SER A 37 -21.79 4.64 17.44
CA SER A 37 -22.82 5.68 17.31
C SER A 37 -24.18 5.26 17.88
N GLN A 38 -24.45 3.95 17.92
CA GLN A 38 -25.69 3.40 18.51
C GLN A 38 -25.60 3.25 20.03
N HIS A 39 -24.43 2.92 20.57
CA HIS A 39 -24.25 2.60 22.00
C HIS A 39 -23.77 3.79 22.84
N ASP A 40 -23.05 4.75 22.24
CA ASP A 40 -22.52 5.93 22.91
C ASP A 40 -22.71 7.20 22.06
N PRO A 41 -23.94 7.76 22.02
CA PRO A 41 -24.22 8.99 21.29
C PRO A 41 -23.46 10.22 21.83
N ALA A 42 -23.01 10.19 23.09
CA ALA A 42 -22.31 11.30 23.73
C ALA A 42 -20.89 11.51 23.18
N SER A 43 -20.30 10.48 22.56
CA SER A 43 -18.99 10.54 21.89
C SER A 43 -18.92 11.48 20.67
N GLY A 44 -20.09 11.89 20.15
CA GLY A 44 -20.24 12.67 18.91
C GLY A 44 -20.01 11.86 17.63
N ILE A 45 -19.77 10.55 17.74
CA ILE A 45 -19.61 9.66 16.60
C ILE A 45 -20.96 9.43 15.93
N THR A 46 -21.00 9.61 14.61
CA THR A 46 -22.17 9.38 13.78
C THR A 46 -21.99 8.14 12.92
N SER A 47 -23.07 7.63 12.34
CA SER A 47 -23.04 6.50 11.41
C SER A 47 -22.15 6.73 10.17
N ASN A 48 -21.85 8.00 9.86
CA ASN A 48 -21.01 8.40 8.72
C ASN A 48 -19.59 8.79 9.11
N SER A 49 -19.25 8.80 10.41
CA SER A 49 -17.95 9.27 10.89
C SER A 49 -16.77 8.49 10.31
N GLY A 50 -16.95 7.20 9.99
CA GLY A 50 -15.91 6.40 9.32
C GLY A 50 -15.63 6.84 7.89
N TYR A 51 -16.67 7.21 7.14
CA TYR A 51 -16.48 7.75 5.78
C TYR A 51 -15.80 9.12 5.83
N TYR A 52 -16.17 9.98 6.78
CA TYR A 52 -15.49 11.27 6.98
C TYR A 52 -14.03 11.11 7.40
N SER A 53 -13.73 10.16 8.30
CA SER A 53 -12.36 9.79 8.69
C SER A 53 -11.53 9.42 7.45
N LEU A 54 -12.04 8.50 6.62
CA LEU A 54 -11.37 8.04 5.41
C LEU A 54 -11.14 9.18 4.41
N ALA A 55 -12.15 10.04 4.21
CA ALA A 55 -12.05 11.20 3.32
C ALA A 55 -10.96 12.17 3.79
N ILE A 56 -10.88 12.45 5.09
CA ILE A 56 -9.84 13.32 5.68
C ILE A 56 -8.45 12.71 5.47
N ILE A 57 -8.29 11.40 5.74
CA ILE A 57 -7.00 10.70 5.56
C ILE A 57 -6.50 10.87 4.13
N TYR A 58 -7.33 10.56 3.12
CA TYR A 58 -6.92 10.64 1.72
C TYR A 58 -6.72 12.07 1.24
N PHE A 59 -7.57 13.02 1.65
CA PHE A 59 -7.41 14.42 1.29
C PHE A 59 -6.08 15.00 1.81
N VAL A 60 -5.79 14.78 3.09
CA VAL A 60 -4.54 15.23 3.71
C VAL A 60 -3.35 14.49 3.10
N PHE A 61 -3.45 13.18 2.89
CA PHE A 61 -2.42 12.40 2.19
C PHE A 61 -2.09 13.00 0.82
N THR A 62 -3.10 13.34 0.01
CA THR A 62 -2.89 13.95 -1.31
C THR A 62 -2.14 15.28 -1.21
N ILE A 63 -2.59 16.22 -0.38
CA ILE A 63 -1.95 17.54 -0.30
C ILE A 63 -0.55 17.43 0.30
N CYS A 64 -0.38 16.63 1.36
CA CYS A 64 0.89 16.50 2.06
C CYS A 64 1.97 15.83 1.22
N ASN A 65 1.63 15.03 0.19
CA ASN A 65 2.63 14.47 -0.73
C ASN A 65 3.50 15.57 -1.37
N LEU A 66 2.97 16.77 -1.61
CA LEU A 66 3.75 17.89 -2.16
C LEU A 66 4.77 18.48 -1.15
N LEU A 67 4.58 18.21 0.14
CA LEU A 67 5.41 18.72 1.24
C LEU A 67 6.43 17.69 1.74
N THR A 68 6.40 16.46 1.24
CA THR A 68 7.30 15.40 1.72
C THR A 68 8.77 15.60 1.35
N PRO A 69 9.17 16.17 0.19
CA PRO A 69 10.59 16.29 -0.14
C PRO A 69 11.39 17.17 0.85
N PRO A 70 10.93 18.37 1.25
CA PRO A 70 11.60 19.16 2.30
C PRO A 70 11.69 18.45 3.66
N ILE A 71 10.68 17.65 4.02
CA ILE A 71 10.69 16.89 5.28
C ILE A 71 11.77 15.81 5.23
N ILE A 72 11.85 15.08 4.12
CA ILE A 72 12.81 13.99 3.92
C ILE A 72 14.24 14.54 3.80
N SER A 73 14.45 15.72 3.22
CA SER A 73 15.78 16.32 3.13
C SER A 73 16.35 16.70 4.50
N VAL A 74 15.49 17.11 5.45
CA VAL A 74 15.89 17.45 6.83
C VAL A 74 16.02 16.22 7.72
N LEU A 75 15.02 15.33 7.73
CA LEU A 75 15.00 14.17 8.63
C LEU A 75 15.82 12.98 8.12
N GLY A 76 16.02 12.90 6.81
CA GLY A 76 16.47 11.68 6.14
C GLY A 76 15.36 10.64 6.00
N SER A 77 15.54 9.73 5.04
CA SER A 77 14.55 8.70 4.67
C SER A 77 14.23 7.73 5.81
N LYS A 78 15.19 7.41 6.67
CA LYS A 78 14.97 6.57 7.86
C LYS A 78 14.00 7.24 8.84
N TRP A 79 14.34 8.43 9.35
CA TRP A 79 13.56 9.07 10.41
C TRP A 79 12.22 9.61 9.90
N ALA A 80 12.13 9.96 8.61
CA ALA A 80 10.85 10.24 7.97
C ALA A 80 9.91 9.01 7.99
N GLN A 81 10.43 7.79 7.74
CA GLN A 81 9.61 6.58 7.86
C GLN A 81 9.15 6.33 9.30
N VAL A 82 10.04 6.54 10.29
CA VAL A 82 9.71 6.43 11.71
C VAL A 82 8.62 7.43 12.11
N LEU A 83 8.74 8.68 11.67
CA LEU A 83 7.72 9.72 11.90
C LEU A 83 6.36 9.28 11.34
N GLY A 84 6.33 8.82 10.10
CA GLY A 84 5.11 8.30 9.50
C GLY A 84 4.52 7.12 10.29
N ALA A 85 5.34 6.14 10.70
CA ALA A 85 4.89 5.00 11.47
C ALA A 85 4.34 5.39 12.87
N ILE A 86 4.88 6.43 13.50
CA ILE A 86 4.34 7.02 14.74
C ILE A 86 2.94 7.60 14.48
N CYS A 87 2.73 8.30 13.36
CA CYS A 87 1.40 8.78 12.98
C CYS A 87 0.40 7.61 12.82
N TYR A 88 0.80 6.52 12.15
CA TYR A 88 -0.02 5.29 12.05
C TYR A 88 -0.36 4.71 13.43
N THR A 89 0.63 4.62 14.31
CA THR A 89 0.45 4.10 15.67
C THR A 89 -0.52 4.99 16.47
N SER A 90 -0.39 6.31 16.35
CA SER A 90 -1.25 7.27 17.04
C SER A 90 -2.72 7.13 16.63
N PHE A 91 -2.98 6.83 15.35
CA PHE A 91 -4.32 6.55 14.86
C PHE A 91 -4.90 5.25 15.46
N MET A 92 -4.08 4.25 15.77
CA MET A 92 -4.57 3.05 16.49
C MET A 92 -4.91 3.38 17.95
N ILE A 93 -4.01 4.11 18.63
CA ILE A 93 -4.17 4.45 20.05
C ILE A 93 -5.43 5.30 20.28
N GLN A 94 -5.77 6.20 19.37
CA GLN A 94 -6.95 7.07 19.55
C GLN A 94 -8.26 6.27 19.68
N PHE A 95 -8.38 5.08 19.07
CA PHE A 95 -9.58 4.25 19.19
C PHE A 95 -9.82 3.73 20.62
N LEU A 96 -8.77 3.68 21.47
CA LEU A 96 -8.91 3.34 22.89
C LEU A 96 -9.65 4.44 23.67
N PHE A 97 -9.55 5.67 23.18
CA PHE A 97 -10.19 6.86 23.73
C PHE A 97 -10.95 7.55 22.60
N ILE A 98 -11.95 6.88 22.04
CA ILE A 98 -12.63 7.41 20.86
C ILE A 98 -13.45 8.66 21.22
N ASN A 99 -13.46 9.65 20.33
CA ASN A 99 -14.34 10.83 20.32
C ASN A 99 -14.32 11.40 18.89
N ALA A 100 -15.39 12.09 18.46
CA ALA A 100 -15.46 12.64 17.10
C ALA A 100 -14.30 13.58 16.75
N TRP A 101 -13.98 14.54 17.63
CA TRP A 101 -12.85 15.45 17.44
C TRP A 101 -11.51 14.69 17.32
N ARG A 102 -11.27 13.71 18.20
CA ARG A 102 -10.03 12.93 18.21
C ARG A 102 -9.90 12.09 16.94
N LEU A 103 -10.98 11.44 16.51
CA LEU A 103 -11.02 10.68 15.28
C LEU A 103 -10.55 11.55 14.10
N TYR A 104 -11.21 12.68 13.86
CA TYR A 104 -10.89 13.53 12.71
C TYR A 104 -9.51 14.18 12.77
N LEU A 105 -9.04 14.56 13.97
CA LEU A 105 -7.69 15.06 14.16
C LEU A 105 -6.65 13.98 13.81
N PHE A 106 -6.80 12.77 14.34
CA PHE A 106 -5.88 11.68 14.08
C PHE A 106 -6.00 11.10 12.66
N SER A 107 -7.16 11.24 11.99
CA SER A 107 -7.32 11.00 10.55
C SER A 107 -6.42 11.94 9.73
N ALA A 108 -6.37 13.23 10.08
CA ALA A 108 -5.47 14.19 9.41
C ALA A 108 -3.99 13.88 9.70
N VAL A 109 -3.64 13.57 10.96
CA VAL A 109 -2.28 13.16 11.33
C VAL A 109 -1.84 11.90 10.58
N LEU A 110 -2.74 10.93 10.43
CA LEU A 110 -2.50 9.72 9.65
C LEU A 110 -2.29 10.03 8.18
N GLY A 111 -3.10 10.89 7.56
CA GLY A 111 -2.92 11.31 6.17
C GLY A 111 -1.55 11.93 5.91
N PHE A 112 -1.09 12.82 6.81
CA PHE A 112 0.26 13.37 6.79
C PHE A 112 1.32 12.27 6.93
N GLY A 113 1.17 11.38 7.92
CA GLY A 113 2.08 10.26 8.14
C GLY A 113 2.19 9.30 6.96
N ALA A 114 1.07 9.05 6.27
CA ALA A 114 1.00 8.25 5.06
C ALA A 114 1.80 8.89 3.93
N ALA A 115 1.70 10.21 3.74
CA ALA A 115 2.50 10.93 2.73
C ALA A 115 3.99 10.73 3.00
N VAL A 116 4.41 11.04 4.23
CA VAL A 116 5.82 10.99 4.61
C VAL A 116 6.38 9.56 4.54
N ILE A 117 5.69 8.55 5.09
CA ILE A 117 6.23 7.18 5.14
C ILE A 117 6.44 6.59 3.74
N TRP A 118 5.49 6.82 2.83
CA TRP A 118 5.51 6.20 1.51
C TRP A 118 6.52 6.88 0.58
N THR A 119 6.67 8.20 0.63
CA THR A 119 7.76 8.87 -0.09
C THR A 119 9.12 8.47 0.48
N ALA A 120 9.26 8.47 1.81
CA ALA A 120 10.52 8.13 2.47
C ALA A 120 10.94 6.68 2.24
N ASN A 121 9.98 5.75 2.15
CA ASN A 121 10.23 4.36 1.79
C ASN A 121 10.83 4.20 0.39
N GLY A 122 10.25 4.89 -0.61
CA GLY A 122 10.79 4.89 -1.96
C GLY A 122 12.24 5.40 -2.00
N VAL A 123 12.51 6.53 -1.33
CA VAL A 123 13.87 7.09 -1.21
C VAL A 123 14.82 6.12 -0.50
N TYR A 124 14.38 5.50 0.60
CA TYR A 124 15.19 4.53 1.34
C TYR A 124 15.53 3.31 0.49
N LEU A 125 14.57 2.80 -0.30
CA LEU A 125 14.82 1.71 -1.24
C LEU A 125 15.86 2.09 -2.29
N VAL A 126 15.83 3.31 -2.83
CA VAL A 126 16.85 3.81 -3.77
C VAL A 126 18.22 3.87 -3.10
N GLN A 127 18.30 4.37 -1.87
CA GLN A 127 19.56 4.53 -1.14
C GLN A 127 20.21 3.19 -0.74
N PHE A 128 19.40 2.18 -0.40
CA PHE A 128 19.86 0.88 0.10
C PHE A 128 19.77 -0.26 -0.93
N SER A 129 19.40 0.05 -2.17
CA SER A 129 19.43 -0.92 -3.28
C SER A 129 20.58 -0.66 -4.23
N ARG A 130 21.37 -1.70 -4.50
CA ARG A 130 22.38 -1.67 -5.58
C ARG A 130 21.71 -1.60 -6.95
N LEU A 131 22.46 -1.13 -7.94
CA LEU A 131 22.08 -1.15 -9.35
C LEU A 131 21.62 -2.57 -9.76
N GLY A 132 20.50 -2.65 -10.46
CA GLY A 132 19.89 -3.92 -10.90
C GLY A 132 19.27 -4.80 -9.79
N LYS A 133 19.36 -4.43 -8.51
CA LYS A 133 18.74 -5.18 -7.39
C LYS A 133 17.50 -4.51 -6.79
N MET A 134 17.18 -3.30 -7.22
CA MET A 134 16.01 -2.55 -6.74
C MET A 134 14.70 -3.30 -7.00
N ALA A 135 14.56 -3.98 -8.15
CA ALA A 135 13.34 -4.74 -8.48
C ALA A 135 13.10 -5.87 -7.47
N ARG A 136 14.15 -6.63 -7.17
CA ARG A 136 14.09 -7.69 -6.16
C ARG A 136 13.78 -7.11 -4.77
N ASN A 137 14.48 -6.05 -4.37
CA ASN A 137 14.33 -5.48 -3.03
C ASN A 137 12.93 -4.86 -2.82
N SER A 138 12.42 -4.12 -3.82
CA SER A 138 11.05 -3.61 -3.84
C SER A 138 10.04 -4.77 -3.84
N GLY A 139 10.25 -5.78 -4.67
CA GLY A 139 9.39 -6.97 -4.72
C GLY A 139 9.27 -7.68 -3.37
N ILE A 140 10.39 -7.85 -2.63
CA ILE A 140 10.37 -8.41 -1.27
C ILE A 140 9.54 -7.53 -0.32
N LEU A 141 9.75 -6.21 -0.35
CA LEU A 141 9.00 -5.28 0.49
C LEU A 141 7.49 -5.40 0.23
N TRP A 142 7.08 -5.37 -1.04
CA TRP A 142 5.67 -5.50 -1.42
C TRP A 142 5.10 -6.88 -1.07
N ALA A 143 5.89 -7.94 -1.19
CA ALA A 143 5.50 -9.28 -0.74
C ALA A 143 5.12 -9.30 0.75
N MET A 144 5.99 -8.70 1.56
CA MET A 144 5.80 -8.62 3.01
C MET A 144 4.63 -7.69 3.34
N LEU A 145 4.47 -6.57 2.61
CA LEU A 145 3.31 -5.72 2.78
C LEU A 145 2.01 -6.47 2.46
N GLN A 146 1.94 -7.19 1.35
CA GLN A 146 0.70 -7.91 0.97
C GLN A 146 0.42 -9.10 1.89
N SER A 147 1.43 -9.78 2.41
CA SER A 147 1.21 -10.84 3.41
C SER A 147 0.70 -10.32 4.75
N SER A 148 0.93 -9.04 5.07
CA SER A 148 0.40 -8.39 6.29
C SER A 148 -1.13 -8.37 6.34
N LEU A 149 -1.80 -8.30 5.19
CA LEU A 149 -3.27 -8.39 5.05
C LEU A 149 -3.80 -9.73 5.55
N VAL A 150 -3.11 -10.82 5.18
CA VAL A 150 -3.50 -12.18 5.56
C VAL A 150 -3.33 -12.36 7.08
N ALA A 151 -2.19 -11.96 7.62
CA ALA A 151 -1.94 -12.03 9.06
C ALA A 151 -3.00 -11.24 9.87
N GLY A 152 -3.33 -10.06 9.37
CA GLY A 152 -4.36 -9.19 9.93
C GLY A 152 -5.77 -9.79 9.92
N ALA A 153 -6.17 -10.35 8.78
CA ALA A 153 -7.46 -11.01 8.61
C ALA A 153 -7.60 -12.25 9.51
N ILE A 154 -6.55 -13.07 9.64
CA ILE A 154 -6.55 -14.24 10.53
C ILE A 154 -6.72 -13.81 11.98
N PHE A 155 -6.01 -12.76 12.42
CA PHE A 155 -6.15 -12.23 13.78
C PHE A 155 -7.59 -11.77 14.05
N LEU A 156 -8.18 -11.00 13.14
CA LEU A 156 -9.58 -10.55 13.27
C LEU A 156 -10.56 -11.71 13.30
N LEU A 157 -10.38 -12.73 12.44
CA LEU A 157 -11.22 -13.92 12.42
C LEU A 157 -11.22 -14.63 13.76
N ILE A 158 -10.03 -14.84 14.34
CA ILE A 158 -9.90 -15.49 15.65
C ILE A 158 -10.62 -14.68 16.72
N VAL A 159 -10.33 -13.38 16.85
CA VAL A 159 -10.92 -12.55 17.91
C VAL A 159 -12.44 -12.45 17.79
N LEU A 160 -12.96 -12.28 16.57
CA LEU A 160 -14.40 -12.18 16.31
C LEU A 160 -15.13 -13.52 16.37
N SER A 161 -14.41 -14.64 16.40
CA SER A 161 -15.02 -15.96 16.65
C SER A 161 -15.41 -16.16 18.12
N TYR A 162 -14.79 -15.42 19.04
CA TYR A 162 -15.00 -15.56 20.49
C TYR A 162 -15.79 -14.40 21.12
N GLY A 163 -16.01 -13.30 20.40
CA GLY A 163 -16.75 -12.16 20.94
C GLY A 163 -17.20 -11.15 19.90
N ASP A 164 -18.21 -10.38 20.25
CA ASP A 164 -18.76 -9.34 19.39
C ASP A 164 -17.78 -8.18 19.18
N LEU A 165 -17.87 -7.55 18.00
CA LEU A 165 -16.99 -6.45 17.61
C LEU A 165 -17.00 -5.29 18.62
N PHE A 166 -18.17 -4.94 19.16
CA PHE A 166 -18.32 -3.84 20.12
C PHE A 166 -17.71 -4.13 21.49
N SER A 167 -17.71 -5.39 21.92
CA SER A 167 -17.09 -5.76 23.20
C SER A 167 -15.56 -5.88 23.05
N SER A 168 -15.10 -6.27 21.86
CA SER A 168 -13.70 -6.58 21.59
C SER A 168 -12.90 -5.42 20.99
N TYR A 169 -13.51 -4.32 20.53
CA TYR A 169 -12.78 -3.29 19.78
C TYR A 169 -11.60 -2.69 20.55
N ARG A 170 -11.73 -2.43 21.86
CA ARG A 170 -10.61 -1.89 22.66
C ARG A 170 -9.44 -2.87 22.74
N PHE A 171 -9.73 -4.17 22.85
CA PHE A 171 -8.71 -5.21 22.81
C PHE A 171 -8.04 -5.28 21.43
N ILE A 172 -8.84 -5.27 20.36
CA ILE A 172 -8.36 -5.29 18.97
C ILE A 172 -7.45 -4.09 18.69
N TYR A 173 -7.89 -2.88 18.98
CA TYR A 173 -7.09 -1.67 18.76
C TYR A 173 -5.89 -1.56 19.72
N GLY A 174 -5.98 -2.14 20.92
CA GLY A 174 -4.84 -2.29 21.81
C GLY A 174 -3.76 -3.20 21.23
N ALA A 175 -4.15 -4.36 20.69
CA ALA A 175 -3.24 -5.26 19.99
C ALA A 175 -2.64 -4.61 18.73
N PHE A 176 -3.44 -3.88 17.95
CA PHE A 176 -2.95 -3.11 16.80
C PHE A 176 -1.95 -2.02 17.18
N ALA A 177 -2.20 -1.29 18.27
CA ALA A 177 -1.26 -0.29 18.77
C ALA A 177 0.08 -0.91 19.21
N VAL A 178 0.05 -2.05 19.91
CA VAL A 178 1.26 -2.79 20.32
C VAL A 178 2.04 -3.28 19.10
N ALA A 179 1.36 -3.91 18.14
CA ALA A 179 1.98 -4.38 16.90
C ALA A 179 2.60 -3.21 16.12
N SER A 180 1.85 -2.12 15.91
CA SER A 180 2.34 -0.94 15.19
C SER A 180 3.54 -0.30 15.90
N SER A 181 3.50 -0.19 17.23
CA SER A 181 4.63 0.32 18.05
C SER A 181 5.88 -0.55 17.91
N PHE A 182 5.73 -1.88 17.86
CA PHE A 182 6.84 -2.78 17.59
C PHE A 182 7.45 -2.53 16.20
N GLY A 183 6.60 -2.30 15.19
CA GLY A 183 7.02 -1.87 13.86
C GLY A 183 7.80 -0.55 13.86
N VAL A 184 7.37 0.46 14.62
CA VAL A 184 8.10 1.73 14.81
C VAL A 184 9.51 1.47 15.34
N VAL A 185 9.66 0.61 16.35
CA VAL A 185 10.97 0.26 16.91
C VAL A 185 11.85 -0.42 15.86
N ILE A 186 11.32 -1.38 15.10
CA ILE A 186 12.06 -2.07 14.03
C ILE A 186 12.57 -1.07 12.99
N LEU A 187 11.75 -0.10 12.58
CA LEU A 187 12.13 0.96 11.64
C LEU A 187 13.16 1.92 12.25
N ALA A 188 13.04 2.25 13.53
CA ALA A 188 14.00 3.10 14.23
C ALA A 188 15.39 2.43 14.36
N LEU A 189 15.45 1.10 14.36
CA LEU A 189 16.69 0.32 14.37
C LEU A 189 17.34 0.17 12.98
N LEU A 190 16.73 0.69 11.90
CA LEU A 190 17.35 0.69 10.58
C LEU A 190 18.60 1.58 10.53
N PRO A 191 19.59 1.28 9.67
CA PRO A 191 20.72 2.18 9.45
C PRO A 191 20.28 3.50 8.80
N ALA A 192 20.87 4.62 9.25
CA ALA A 192 20.51 5.95 8.73
C ALA A 192 21.24 6.31 7.43
N SER A 193 22.42 5.71 7.19
CA SER A 193 23.23 5.93 5.99
C SER A 193 23.68 4.59 5.40
N PRO A 194 23.72 4.44 4.08
CA PRO A 194 24.27 3.24 3.46
C PRO A 194 25.77 3.14 3.77
N SER A 195 26.23 1.96 4.18
CA SER A 195 27.67 1.70 4.34
C SER A 195 28.38 1.77 2.97
N PHE A 196 29.58 2.37 2.91
CA PHE A 196 30.40 2.57 1.70
C PHE A 196 30.54 1.30 0.81
N THR A 197 30.44 0.11 1.40
CA THR A 197 30.49 -1.19 0.70
C THR A 197 29.26 -1.46 -0.19
N CYS A 198 28.15 -0.73 -0.03
CA CYS A 198 26.97 -0.82 -0.90
C CYS A 198 27.18 -0.11 -2.25
N LEU A 199 28.09 0.87 -2.30
CA LEU A 199 28.48 1.60 -3.52
C LEU A 199 29.47 0.83 -4.40
N ARG A 200 30.17 -0.19 -3.86
CA ARG A 200 31.16 -0.96 -4.60
C ARG A 200 30.50 -2.17 -5.29
N ASN A 201 30.61 -2.19 -6.61
CA ASN A 201 30.25 -3.28 -7.50
C ASN A 201 30.91 -4.60 -7.10
N ASP A 202 30.22 -5.41 -6.30
CA ASP A 202 30.51 -6.83 -6.18
C ASP A 202 29.25 -7.63 -6.51
N ALA A 203 29.25 -8.19 -7.72
CA ALA A 203 28.31 -9.18 -8.17
C ALA A 203 28.45 -10.44 -7.31
N SER A 204 27.48 -10.72 -6.44
CA SER A 204 27.25 -12.07 -5.99
C SER A 204 25.77 -12.28 -5.64
N PHE A 205 25.31 -13.39 -6.18
CA PHE A 205 23.97 -13.90 -6.24
C PHE A 205 23.66 -14.60 -4.92
N LEU A 206 22.61 -14.18 -4.21
CA LEU A 206 21.67 -15.04 -3.46
C LEU A 206 20.70 -14.21 -2.60
N GLY A 207 19.47 -14.71 -2.51
CA GLY A 207 18.54 -14.46 -1.40
C GLY A 207 17.52 -13.35 -1.64
N GLY A 208 16.23 -13.69 -1.57
CA GLY A 208 15.11 -12.75 -1.68
C GLY A 208 13.80 -13.46 -2.06
N LEU A 209 13.42 -14.46 -1.27
CA LEU A 209 12.27 -15.34 -1.51
C LEU A 209 10.94 -14.56 -1.41
N SER A 210 10.29 -14.46 -2.57
CA SER A 210 8.88 -14.80 -2.82
C SER A 210 8.21 -13.94 -3.90
N PHE A 211 8.87 -12.85 -4.35
CA PHE A 211 8.71 -12.29 -5.70
C PHE A 211 9.95 -12.52 -6.58
N GLY A 212 10.89 -13.33 -6.07
CA GLY A 212 11.94 -14.01 -6.84
C GLY A 212 11.54 -15.43 -7.30
N VAL A 213 10.25 -15.77 -7.34
CA VAL A 213 9.71 -17.11 -7.72
C VAL A 213 9.52 -17.21 -9.24
N PHE A 214 10.55 -16.81 -9.99
CA PHE A 214 10.87 -17.42 -11.28
C PHE A 214 12.37 -17.74 -11.21
N PRO A 215 12.77 -19.02 -11.20
CA PRO A 215 14.17 -19.38 -11.25
C PRO A 215 14.70 -19.10 -12.66
N HIS A 216 15.83 -18.40 -12.72
CA HIS A 216 16.91 -18.74 -13.67
C HIS A 216 16.65 -18.60 -15.18
N SER A 217 15.84 -17.63 -15.62
CA SER A 217 15.96 -17.11 -16.99
C SER A 217 15.63 -15.63 -17.02
N ASN A 218 16.65 -14.79 -17.15
CA ASN A 218 16.52 -13.35 -17.31
C ASN A 218 16.01 -13.03 -18.72
N ARG A 219 14.74 -13.34 -19.01
CA ARG A 219 14.13 -13.09 -20.33
C ARG A 219 13.12 -11.94 -20.36
N LEU A 220 12.67 -11.46 -19.19
CA LEU A 220 11.61 -10.44 -19.13
C LEU A 220 12.17 -9.09 -18.70
N ASN A 221 12.18 -8.14 -19.64
CA ASN A 221 12.55 -6.74 -19.42
C ASN A 221 11.43 -6.01 -18.63
N ARG A 222 11.72 -4.81 -18.12
CA ARG A 222 10.81 -4.01 -17.27
C ARG A 222 9.41 -3.90 -17.89
N SER A 223 9.37 -3.63 -19.20
CA SER A 223 8.14 -3.53 -20.00
C SER A 223 7.32 -4.83 -20.06
N GLN A 224 7.98 -6.00 -20.14
CA GLN A 224 7.26 -7.28 -20.19
C GLN A 224 6.58 -7.62 -18.86
N ILE A 225 7.19 -7.23 -17.74
CA ILE A 225 6.59 -7.40 -16.40
C ILE A 225 5.35 -6.50 -16.25
N VAL A 226 5.38 -5.29 -16.79
CA VAL A 226 4.23 -4.38 -16.79
C VAL A 226 3.12 -4.90 -17.70
N ILE A 227 3.44 -5.42 -18.88
CA ILE A 227 2.44 -6.06 -19.78
C ILE A 227 1.79 -7.27 -19.08
N LEU A 228 2.57 -8.09 -18.38
CA LEU A 228 2.01 -9.18 -17.56
C LEU A 228 1.04 -8.64 -16.49
N GLY A 229 1.43 -7.59 -15.76
CA GLY A 229 0.57 -6.92 -14.79
C GLY A 229 -0.72 -6.36 -15.40
N MET A 230 -0.64 -5.78 -16.60
CA MET A 230 -1.81 -5.31 -17.36
C MET A 230 -2.76 -6.46 -17.71
N ILE A 231 -2.22 -7.57 -18.25
CA ILE A 231 -3.02 -8.75 -18.61
C ILE A 231 -3.73 -9.30 -17.38
N LEU A 232 -3.01 -9.46 -16.26
CA LEU A 232 -3.57 -9.95 -15.00
C LEU A 232 -4.69 -9.04 -14.46
N HIS A 233 -4.52 -7.71 -14.50
CA HIS A 233 -5.58 -6.76 -14.14
C HIS A 233 -6.81 -6.90 -15.05
N VAL A 234 -6.62 -6.93 -16.38
CA VAL A 234 -7.75 -7.08 -17.32
C VAL A 234 -8.48 -8.41 -17.09
N THR A 235 -7.76 -9.51 -16.86
CA THR A 235 -8.37 -10.79 -16.49
C THR A 235 -9.14 -10.68 -15.18
N ALA A 236 -8.59 -10.03 -14.14
CA ALA A 236 -9.28 -9.84 -12.87
C ALA A 236 -10.54 -8.98 -13.02
N PHE A 237 -10.50 -7.91 -13.81
CA PHE A 237 -11.66 -7.07 -14.09
C PHE A 237 -12.74 -7.84 -14.85
N PHE A 238 -12.35 -8.69 -15.78
CA PHE A 238 -13.29 -9.57 -16.47
C PHE A 238 -13.92 -10.62 -15.54
N LEU A 239 -13.14 -11.25 -14.66
CA LEU A 239 -13.68 -12.18 -13.65
C LEU A 239 -14.62 -11.46 -12.67
N CYS A 240 -14.29 -10.23 -12.28
CA CYS A 240 -15.14 -9.36 -11.46
C CYS A 240 -16.48 -9.06 -12.17
N PHE A 241 -16.43 -8.71 -13.46
CA PHE A 241 -17.62 -8.49 -14.28
C PHE A 241 -18.53 -9.73 -14.35
N LEU A 242 -17.95 -10.93 -14.45
CA LEU A 242 -18.74 -12.16 -14.48
C LEU A 242 -19.36 -12.49 -13.12
N ASN A 243 -18.58 -12.40 -12.05
CA ASN A 243 -18.91 -12.92 -10.73
C ASN A 243 -19.78 -11.98 -9.88
N LEU A 244 -19.79 -10.67 -10.17
CA LEU A 244 -20.50 -9.67 -9.37
C LEU A 244 -21.62 -8.99 -10.17
N PRO A 245 -22.79 -8.72 -9.54
CA PRO A 245 -23.88 -8.01 -10.19
C PRO A 245 -23.51 -6.54 -10.43
N MET A 246 -24.08 -5.95 -11.50
CA MET A 246 -23.70 -4.61 -11.97
C MET A 246 -23.95 -3.48 -10.96
N GLU A 247 -24.91 -3.67 -10.06
CA GLU A 247 -25.34 -2.70 -9.05
C GLU A 247 -24.60 -2.87 -7.71
N ALA A 248 -23.76 -3.91 -7.57
CA ALA A 248 -23.04 -4.22 -6.32
C ALA A 248 -22.28 -3.04 -5.70
N PRO A 249 -21.66 -2.12 -6.48
CA PRO A 249 -20.97 -0.97 -5.89
C PRO A 249 -21.90 0.08 -5.26
N LEU A 250 -23.17 0.14 -5.69
CA LEU A 250 -24.10 1.22 -5.31
C LEU A 250 -24.90 0.86 -4.06
N HIS A 251 -25.32 -0.41 -3.93
CA HIS A 251 -26.11 -0.87 -2.81
C HIS A 251 -25.98 -2.39 -2.60
N LYS A 252 -26.36 -2.86 -1.41
CA LYS A 252 -26.44 -4.30 -1.14
C LYS A 252 -27.50 -4.92 -2.03
N THR A 253 -27.14 -5.96 -2.77
CA THR A 253 -28.03 -6.64 -3.69
C THR A 253 -27.91 -8.15 -3.56
N SER A 254 -29.02 -8.85 -3.79
CA SER A 254 -29.07 -10.32 -3.91
C SER A 254 -29.10 -10.76 -5.37
N ALA A 255 -28.90 -9.82 -6.31
CA ALA A 255 -28.85 -10.13 -7.73
C ALA A 255 -27.66 -11.04 -8.04
N VAL A 256 -27.86 -11.92 -9.01
CA VAL A 256 -26.80 -12.77 -9.54
C VAL A 256 -26.05 -12.01 -10.64
N GLY A 257 -24.74 -12.25 -10.75
CA GLY A 257 -23.94 -11.75 -11.87
C GLY A 257 -24.27 -12.48 -13.18
N TYR A 258 -23.31 -12.52 -14.09
CA TYR A 258 -23.44 -13.37 -15.29
C TYR A 258 -23.26 -14.85 -14.97
N ILE A 259 -22.51 -15.15 -13.91
CA ILE A 259 -22.39 -16.48 -13.33
C ILE A 259 -22.91 -16.47 -11.88
N GLU A 260 -23.22 -17.65 -11.35
CA GLU A 260 -23.53 -17.78 -9.93
C GLU A 260 -22.32 -17.32 -9.08
N PRO A 261 -22.53 -16.46 -8.05
CA PRO A 261 -21.43 -15.93 -7.26
C PRO A 261 -20.61 -17.05 -6.61
N SER A 262 -19.35 -17.14 -7.01
CA SER A 262 -18.44 -18.18 -6.55
C SER A 262 -17.33 -17.57 -5.69
N VAL A 263 -17.19 -18.10 -4.48
CA VAL A 263 -16.08 -17.74 -3.56
C VAL A 263 -14.73 -18.06 -4.21
N PHE A 264 -14.64 -19.16 -4.96
CA PHE A 264 -13.42 -19.53 -5.66
C PHE A 264 -13.02 -18.48 -6.71
N VAL A 265 -13.97 -18.04 -7.54
CA VAL A 265 -13.71 -17.00 -8.54
C VAL A 265 -13.31 -15.67 -7.88
N ALA A 266 -13.94 -15.32 -6.75
CA ALA A 266 -13.58 -14.12 -5.98
C ALA A 266 -12.13 -14.20 -5.44
N ILE A 267 -11.72 -15.36 -4.92
CA ILE A 267 -10.34 -15.58 -4.42
C ILE A 267 -9.34 -15.50 -5.57
N VAL A 268 -9.62 -16.13 -6.72
CA VAL A 268 -8.75 -16.04 -7.91
C VAL A 268 -8.65 -14.59 -8.41
N THR A 269 -9.77 -13.87 -8.42
CA THR A 269 -9.81 -12.44 -8.80
C THR A 269 -8.94 -11.60 -7.87
N ALA A 270 -9.07 -11.78 -6.55
CA ALA A 270 -8.25 -11.08 -5.56
C ALA A 270 -6.76 -11.40 -5.70
N TYR A 271 -6.42 -12.67 -5.97
CA TYR A 271 -5.05 -13.09 -6.23
C TYR A 271 -4.45 -12.38 -7.46
N PHE A 272 -5.19 -12.30 -8.57
CA PHE A 272 -4.74 -11.60 -9.77
C PHE A 272 -4.61 -10.09 -9.57
N LEU A 273 -5.53 -9.44 -8.84
CA LEU A 273 -5.40 -8.03 -8.47
C LEU A 273 -4.13 -7.78 -7.66
N GLY A 274 -3.86 -8.59 -6.63
CA GLY A 274 -2.66 -8.43 -5.79
C GLY A 274 -1.36 -8.70 -6.55
N LEU A 275 -1.33 -9.72 -7.41
CA LEU A 275 -0.17 -10.05 -8.24
C LEU A 275 0.12 -8.94 -9.25
N ALA A 276 -0.90 -8.43 -9.92
CA ALA A 276 -0.78 -7.33 -10.88
C ALA A 276 -0.31 -6.04 -10.20
N ASP A 277 -0.90 -5.63 -9.08
CA ASP A 277 -0.48 -4.46 -8.30
C ASP A 277 1.00 -4.57 -7.87
N SER A 278 1.44 -5.78 -7.50
CA SER A 278 2.84 -6.03 -7.19
C SER A 278 3.76 -5.86 -8.41
N CYS A 279 3.34 -6.30 -9.60
CA CYS A 279 4.09 -6.06 -10.85
C CYS A 279 4.24 -4.56 -11.13
N TRP A 280 3.13 -3.80 -11.07
CA TRP A 280 3.12 -2.36 -11.34
C TRP A 280 3.98 -1.58 -10.35
N ASN A 281 3.72 -1.74 -9.04
CA ASN A 281 4.46 -1.01 -8.02
C ASN A 281 5.96 -1.33 -8.06
N THR A 282 6.33 -2.60 -8.27
CA THR A 282 7.74 -2.97 -8.38
C THR A 282 8.43 -2.28 -9.55
N GLN A 283 7.81 -2.27 -10.74
CA GLN A 283 8.42 -1.69 -11.94
C GLN A 283 8.41 -0.15 -11.95
N ILE A 284 7.39 0.48 -11.36
CA ILE A 284 7.38 1.95 -11.21
C ILE A 284 8.48 2.40 -10.26
N TYR A 285 8.63 1.73 -9.11
CA TYR A 285 9.68 2.07 -8.15
C TYR A 285 11.08 1.93 -8.75
N THR A 286 11.32 0.85 -9.52
CA THR A 286 12.62 0.64 -10.17
C THR A 286 12.90 1.70 -11.21
N LEU A 287 11.91 2.09 -12.01
CA LEU A 287 12.06 3.13 -13.02
C LEU A 287 12.35 4.50 -12.38
N ILE A 288 11.60 4.87 -11.33
CA ILE A 288 11.83 6.11 -10.59
C ILE A 288 13.23 6.11 -9.97
N GLY A 289 13.62 5.02 -9.33
CA GLY A 289 14.93 4.91 -8.67
C GLY A 289 16.11 4.88 -9.62
N ALA A 290 15.92 4.37 -10.84
CA ALA A 290 16.93 4.42 -11.89
C ALA A 290 17.07 5.83 -12.48
N ARG A 291 15.94 6.51 -12.77
CA ARG A 291 15.93 7.78 -13.50
C ARG A 291 16.15 9.01 -12.62
N TYR A 292 15.59 9.00 -11.42
CA TYR A 292 15.59 10.16 -10.51
C TYR A 292 16.33 9.81 -9.23
N LYS A 293 17.53 9.23 -9.34
CA LYS A 293 18.29 8.78 -8.16
C LYS A 293 18.59 9.94 -7.20
N ASP A 294 19.07 11.05 -7.75
CA ASP A 294 19.47 12.24 -6.98
C ASP A 294 18.26 13.05 -6.47
N GLU A 295 17.14 13.00 -7.20
CA GLU A 295 15.89 13.71 -6.88
C GLU A 295 14.74 12.75 -6.49
N SER A 296 15.10 11.59 -5.91
CA SER A 296 14.15 10.50 -5.68
C SER A 296 12.99 10.91 -4.76
N SER A 297 13.24 11.81 -3.81
CA SER A 297 12.21 12.36 -2.91
C SER A 297 11.12 13.10 -3.68
N CYS A 298 11.49 13.99 -4.60
CA CYS A 298 10.56 14.72 -5.45
C CYS A 298 9.79 13.78 -6.39
N ALA A 299 10.49 12.81 -7.01
CA ALA A 299 9.86 11.87 -7.93
C ALA A 299 8.83 10.95 -7.23
N PHE A 300 9.17 10.40 -6.06
CA PHE A 300 8.24 9.59 -5.27
C PHE A 300 7.08 10.42 -4.69
N ALA A 301 7.33 11.68 -4.32
CA ALA A 301 6.28 12.61 -3.88
C ALA A 301 5.24 12.83 -4.97
N LEU A 302 5.67 13.13 -6.20
CA LEU A 302 4.77 13.30 -7.35
C LEU A 302 4.02 12.00 -7.69
N PHE A 303 4.72 10.87 -7.71
CA PHE A 303 4.08 9.57 -7.92
C PHE A 303 2.95 9.32 -6.91
N LYS A 304 3.23 9.55 -5.62
CA LYS A 304 2.24 9.36 -4.54
C LYS A 304 1.12 10.38 -4.57
N PHE A 305 1.40 11.63 -4.96
CA PHE A 305 0.39 12.65 -5.21
C PHE A 305 -0.63 12.17 -6.26
N PHE A 306 -0.17 11.79 -7.47
CA PHE A 306 -1.06 11.32 -8.52
C PHE A 306 -1.75 10.00 -8.17
N GLN A 307 -1.06 9.07 -7.50
CA GLN A 307 -1.67 7.83 -7.01
C GLN A 307 -2.86 8.12 -6.07
N SER A 308 -2.67 9.03 -5.11
CA SER A 308 -3.69 9.40 -4.15
C SER A 308 -4.85 10.18 -4.77
N LEU A 309 -4.56 11.07 -5.72
CA LEU A 309 -5.57 11.83 -6.46
C LEU A 309 -6.46 10.92 -7.29
N SER A 310 -5.85 9.96 -8.00
CA SER A 310 -6.58 8.94 -8.77
C SER A 310 -7.43 8.06 -7.85
N ALA A 311 -6.91 7.64 -6.69
CA ALA A 311 -7.69 6.88 -5.72
C ALA A 311 -8.91 7.66 -5.19
N CYS A 312 -8.74 8.96 -4.91
CA CYS A 312 -9.84 9.84 -4.52
C CYS A 312 -10.91 9.96 -5.62
N ALA A 313 -10.50 10.14 -6.87
CA ALA A 313 -11.41 10.15 -8.01
C ALA A 313 -12.17 8.81 -8.14
N SER A 314 -11.46 7.69 -7.92
CA SER A 314 -12.04 6.35 -7.91
C SER A 314 -13.11 6.15 -6.85
N PHE A 315 -12.87 6.59 -5.61
CA PHE A 315 -13.90 6.53 -4.57
C PHE A 315 -15.12 7.38 -4.87
N TYR A 316 -14.93 8.54 -5.51
CA TYR A 316 -16.05 9.41 -5.87
C TYR A 316 -16.92 8.77 -6.95
N TYR A 317 -16.34 8.39 -8.10
CA TYR A 317 -17.14 7.81 -9.18
C TYR A 317 -17.70 6.44 -8.81
N SER A 318 -17.06 5.69 -7.90
CA SER A 318 -17.57 4.38 -7.47
C SER A 318 -18.91 4.45 -6.76
N SER A 319 -19.24 5.62 -6.18
CA SER A 319 -20.52 5.86 -5.50
C SER A 319 -21.68 6.20 -6.44
N VAL A 320 -21.40 6.47 -7.71
CA VAL A 320 -22.40 6.96 -8.69
C VAL A 320 -22.52 6.03 -9.89
N LEU A 321 -21.44 5.37 -10.29
CA LEU A 321 -21.39 4.57 -11.51
C LEU A 321 -21.64 3.08 -11.25
N LEU A 322 -22.32 2.42 -12.20
CA LEU A 322 -22.45 0.96 -12.22
C LEU A 322 -21.09 0.27 -12.44
N LEU A 323 -20.98 -0.98 -11.96
CA LEU A 323 -19.74 -1.74 -11.95
C LEU A 323 -19.06 -1.81 -13.32
N HIS A 324 -19.80 -2.06 -14.41
CA HIS A 324 -19.21 -2.18 -15.75
C HIS A 324 -18.53 -0.90 -16.23
N TRP A 325 -19.05 0.28 -15.90
CA TRP A 325 -18.40 1.55 -16.23
C TRP A 325 -17.10 1.73 -15.45
N GLN A 326 -17.10 1.36 -14.16
CA GLN A 326 -15.90 1.40 -13.33
C GLN A 326 -14.82 0.46 -13.89
N LEU A 327 -15.19 -0.78 -14.25
CA LEU A 327 -14.28 -1.76 -14.83
C LEU A 327 -13.76 -1.32 -16.22
N LEU A 328 -14.61 -0.68 -17.03
CA LEU A 328 -14.20 -0.14 -18.33
C LEU A 328 -13.12 0.95 -18.15
N PHE A 329 -13.31 1.90 -17.23
CA PHE A 329 -12.30 2.93 -16.95
C PHE A 329 -10.99 2.32 -16.44
N LEU A 330 -11.06 1.31 -15.58
CA LEU A 330 -9.87 0.60 -15.09
C LEU A 330 -9.13 -0.15 -16.21
N CYS A 331 -9.86 -0.82 -17.11
CA CYS A 331 -9.27 -1.48 -18.28
C CYS A 331 -8.56 -0.49 -19.21
N LEU A 332 -9.23 0.62 -19.58
CA LEU A 332 -8.65 1.65 -20.43
C LEU A 332 -7.44 2.31 -19.76
N GLY A 333 -7.55 2.62 -18.48
CA GLY A 333 -6.48 3.19 -17.67
C GLY A 333 -5.25 2.26 -17.58
N ALA A 334 -5.45 0.96 -17.38
CA ALA A 334 -4.37 -0.03 -17.34
C ALA A 334 -3.64 -0.13 -18.69
N ALA A 335 -4.38 -0.12 -19.81
CA ALA A 335 -3.79 -0.13 -21.15
C ALA A 335 -3.00 1.15 -21.43
N SER A 336 -3.56 2.33 -21.13
CA SER A 336 -2.85 3.60 -21.30
C SER A 336 -1.60 3.69 -20.43
N ALA A 337 -1.67 3.21 -19.18
CA ALA A 337 -0.54 3.18 -18.27
C ALA A 337 0.58 2.28 -18.80
N ALA A 338 0.26 1.16 -19.44
CA ALA A 338 1.25 0.23 -19.97
C ALA A 338 1.99 0.84 -21.17
N ILE A 339 1.26 1.55 -22.04
CA ILE A 339 1.83 2.30 -23.16
C ILE A 339 2.75 3.41 -22.65
N CYS A 340 2.29 4.23 -21.71
CA CYS A 340 3.11 5.29 -21.12
C CYS A 340 4.37 4.73 -20.44
N PHE A 341 4.23 3.61 -19.70
CA PHE A 341 5.37 2.96 -19.07
C PHE A 341 6.38 2.44 -20.08
N PHE A 342 5.93 1.84 -21.19
CA PHE A 342 6.82 1.33 -22.24
C PHE A 342 7.72 2.44 -22.81
N PHE A 343 7.15 3.59 -23.13
CA PHE A 343 7.93 4.74 -23.61
C PHE A 343 8.91 5.25 -22.56
N ALA A 344 8.47 5.40 -21.32
CA ALA A 344 9.32 5.87 -20.22
C ALA A 344 10.45 4.89 -19.89
N ALA A 345 10.20 3.58 -19.98
CA ALA A 345 11.18 2.54 -19.75
C ALA A 345 12.24 2.50 -20.86
N ASN A 346 11.83 2.58 -22.13
CA ASN A 346 12.76 2.57 -23.26
C ASN A 346 13.67 3.82 -23.25
N ASP A 347 13.14 5.00 -22.96
CA ASP A 347 13.95 6.22 -22.82
C ASP A 347 14.93 6.13 -21.65
N ALA A 348 14.58 5.41 -20.58
CA ALA A 348 15.50 5.16 -19.47
C ALA A 348 16.61 4.17 -19.85
N GLU A 349 16.29 3.07 -20.54
CA GLU A 349 17.26 2.07 -21.00
C GLU A 349 18.28 2.69 -21.99
N GLN A 350 17.84 3.56 -22.91
CA GLN A 350 18.74 4.25 -23.85
C GLN A 350 19.75 5.18 -23.17
N ARG A 351 19.39 5.78 -22.04
CA ARG A 351 20.30 6.66 -21.28
C ARG A 351 21.32 5.86 -20.47
N GLU A 352 20.91 4.71 -19.93
CA GLU A 352 21.81 3.78 -19.22
C GLU A 352 22.90 3.20 -20.14
N GLU A 353 22.70 3.18 -21.47
CA GLU A 353 23.71 2.72 -22.45
C GLU A 353 24.75 3.79 -22.84
N VAL A 354 24.48 5.06 -22.55
CA VAL A 354 25.31 6.21 -22.97
C VAL A 354 26.24 6.71 -21.83
N GLU A 355 25.93 6.36 -20.57
CA GLU A 355 26.75 6.61 -19.37
C GLU A 355 27.66 5.43 -19.03
#